data_AF-A0AAN6XYJ4-F1
#
_entry.id   AF-A0AAN6XYJ4-F1
#
_cell.length_a   1.000
_cell.length_b   1.000
_cell.length_c   1.000
_cell.angle_alpha   90.00
_cell.angle_beta   90.00
_cell.angle_gamma   90.00
#
_symmetry.space_group_name_H-M   'P 1'
#
loop_
_entity.id
_entity.type
_entity.pdbx_description
1 polymer ?
#
loop_
_entity_poly.entity_id
_entity_poly.type
_entity_poly.pdbx_seq_one_letter_code
_entity_poly.pdbx_strand_id
1 'polypeptide(L)'
;MDSPSDEPHPAVVYGGVSFPAGNDDFRAARNYCAQACRQFNNTPEDAPPELRSSRWLDIIRPARDRSTESLTPAITHDMTFRNPALKSQAPFVKPPFYVDYGLRVRVGASTFINRGCMIMDTPVADVVVGERCNIGPNCCIVSVGHALTAEERLTKQASIGKPITVGNGVWIGANVTILGGVTIGDGAVIGAGSVITRSIPPSTLAVGVPARVIQSLDEIKMRPSEVCSSVATLADAMTSFSRSSAPIDRLDELELARLSNGLFPRLGPPPPPPATHVRGHHSAKQLSVSSSSSSSASGRTPDTGSCSESTVLDDDTDHGLARTRRRRRREHSMTPSRSARHRMMRHCPQLFKSEIMAVVAVTSIAFTLLTCLFFAGVLMGAKWFAVLVNPTQGTAMTSFD
;
A
#
# COMPACT_ATOMS: atom_id res chain seq x y z
N MET A 1 40.38 17.98 25.40
CA MET A 1 39.22 18.00 24.50
C MET A 1 39.27 16.70 23.75
N ASP A 2 38.66 15.67 24.33
CA ASP A 2 38.68 14.35 23.71
C ASP A 2 37.67 14.33 22.57
N SER A 3 38.10 13.86 21.40
CA SER A 3 37.20 13.65 20.26
C SER A 3 36.14 12.62 20.63
N PRO A 4 34.86 12.83 20.26
CA PRO A 4 33.85 11.79 20.44
C PRO A 4 34.31 10.52 19.72
N SER A 5 34.23 9.38 20.41
CA SER A 5 34.61 8.08 19.88
C SER A 5 33.72 7.70 18.70
N ASP A 6 34.33 7.24 17.59
CA ASP A 6 33.66 6.56 16.47
C ASP A 6 33.16 5.16 16.90
N GLU A 7 32.26 5.12 17.88
CA GLU A 7 31.42 3.95 18.18
C GLU A 7 30.47 3.76 16.99
N PRO A 8 30.59 2.66 16.22
CA PRO A 8 29.78 2.47 15.03
C PRO A 8 28.31 2.33 15.43
N HIS A 9 27.48 3.31 15.03
CA HIS A 9 26.05 3.31 15.30
C HIS A 9 25.45 1.93 14.95
N PRO A 10 24.69 1.30 15.86
CA PRO A 10 24.26 -0.08 15.70
C PRO A 10 23.47 -0.23 14.40
N ALA A 11 23.99 -1.04 13.49
CA ALA A 11 23.46 -1.16 12.14
C ALA A 11 21.96 -1.48 12.17
N VAL A 12 21.15 -0.62 11.55
CA VAL A 12 19.70 -0.76 11.55
C VAL A 12 19.34 -2.02 10.75
N VAL A 13 19.05 -3.11 11.47
CA VAL A 13 18.67 -4.38 10.85
C VAL A 13 17.26 -4.26 10.28
N TYR A 14 17.17 -3.85 9.02
CA TYR A 14 15.94 -3.89 8.25
C TYR A 14 15.53 -5.35 8.01
N GLY A 15 14.72 -5.91 8.89
CA GLY A 15 14.08 -7.21 8.64
C GLY A 15 13.29 -7.19 7.33
N GLY A 16 13.34 -8.26 6.56
CA GLY A 16 12.82 -8.34 5.19
C GLY A 16 13.92 -8.74 4.20
N VAL A 17 13.59 -8.71 2.90
CA VAL A 17 14.53 -9.08 1.82
C VAL A 17 14.79 -7.86 0.94
N SER A 18 16.08 -7.56 0.73
CA SER A 18 16.55 -6.46 -0.13
C SER A 18 16.56 -6.89 -1.60
N PHE A 19 16.10 -6.05 -2.52
CA PHE A 19 16.13 -6.32 -3.96
C PHE A 19 16.40 -5.05 -4.80
N PRO A 20 17.20 -5.12 -5.88
CA PRO A 20 17.54 -3.99 -6.73
C PRO A 20 16.40 -3.69 -7.72
N ALA A 21 15.33 -3.05 -7.25
CA ALA A 21 14.09 -2.79 -7.99
C ALA A 21 14.25 -1.99 -9.32
N GLY A 22 15.45 -1.48 -9.61
CA GLY A 22 15.80 -0.80 -10.87
C GLY A 22 16.21 -1.73 -12.02
N ASN A 23 16.51 -3.02 -11.78
CA ASN A 23 16.95 -3.94 -12.83
C ASN A 23 15.85 -4.24 -13.87
N ASP A 24 16.27 -4.62 -15.08
CA ASP A 24 15.36 -4.77 -16.23
C ASP A 24 14.36 -5.95 -16.09
N ASP A 25 14.71 -7.00 -15.36
CA ASP A 25 13.83 -8.13 -15.03
C ASP A 25 12.69 -7.69 -14.08
N PHE A 26 13.03 -7.00 -13.00
CA PHE A 26 12.04 -6.42 -12.09
C PHE A 26 11.18 -5.35 -12.78
N ARG A 27 11.76 -4.56 -13.70
CA ARG A 27 11.01 -3.60 -14.53
C ARG A 27 10.07 -4.30 -15.51
N ALA A 28 10.50 -5.39 -16.15
CA ALA A 28 9.66 -6.16 -17.07
C ALA A 28 8.45 -6.77 -16.34
N ALA A 29 8.67 -7.33 -15.14
CA ALA A 29 7.59 -7.84 -14.29
C ALA A 29 6.56 -6.75 -13.92
N ARG A 30 7.01 -5.57 -13.48
CA ARG A 30 6.10 -4.44 -13.19
C ARG A 30 5.37 -3.93 -14.44
N ASN A 31 6.05 -3.87 -15.58
CA ASN A 31 5.45 -3.46 -16.86
C ASN A 31 4.31 -4.41 -17.30
N TYR A 32 4.50 -5.72 -17.11
CA TYR A 32 3.44 -6.72 -17.31
C TYR A 32 2.28 -6.49 -16.33
N CYS A 33 2.56 -6.42 -15.03
CA CYS A 33 1.52 -6.29 -14.00
C CYS A 33 0.68 -5.02 -14.22
N ALA A 34 1.32 -3.90 -14.55
CA ALA A 34 0.65 -2.66 -14.92
C ALA A 34 -0.21 -2.79 -16.20
N GLN A 35 0.19 -3.63 -17.17
CA GLN A 35 -0.64 -3.93 -18.35
C GLN A 35 -1.88 -4.76 -17.99
N ALA A 36 -1.73 -5.78 -17.14
CA ALA A 36 -2.86 -6.56 -16.63
C ALA A 36 -3.83 -5.67 -15.81
N CYS A 37 -3.30 -4.82 -14.92
CA CYS A 37 -4.10 -3.85 -14.16
C CYS A 37 -4.85 -2.87 -15.09
N ARG A 38 -4.24 -2.39 -16.19
CA ARG A 38 -4.96 -1.58 -17.20
C ARG A 38 -6.08 -2.36 -17.89
N GLN A 39 -5.87 -3.63 -18.22
CA GLN A 39 -6.93 -4.46 -18.83
C GLN A 39 -8.08 -4.74 -17.86
N PHE A 40 -7.78 -4.98 -16.58
CA PHE A 40 -8.79 -5.12 -15.53
C PHE A 40 -9.57 -3.81 -15.31
N ASN A 41 -8.87 -2.68 -15.14
CA ASN A 41 -9.51 -1.38 -14.88
C ASN A 41 -10.34 -0.84 -16.06
N ASN A 42 -9.99 -1.22 -17.29
CA ASN A 42 -10.75 -0.86 -18.49
C ASN A 42 -11.85 -1.88 -18.84
N THR A 43 -12.04 -2.95 -18.06
CA THR A 43 -13.15 -3.89 -18.24
C THR A 43 -14.42 -3.27 -17.64
N PRO A 44 -15.55 -3.20 -18.39
CA PRO A 44 -16.81 -2.62 -17.89
C PRO A 44 -17.29 -3.30 -16.59
N GLU A 45 -17.98 -2.55 -15.72
CA GLU A 45 -18.43 -3.12 -14.43
C GLU A 45 -19.58 -4.13 -14.57
N ASP A 46 -20.38 -3.97 -15.62
CA ASP A 46 -21.45 -4.87 -16.07
C ASP A 46 -20.93 -6.04 -16.94
N ALA A 47 -19.62 -6.12 -17.21
CA ALA A 47 -19.03 -7.23 -17.94
C ALA A 47 -19.16 -8.56 -17.17
N PRO A 48 -19.25 -9.72 -17.87
CA PRO A 48 -19.46 -11.02 -17.24
C PRO A 48 -18.49 -11.34 -16.10
N PRO A 49 -18.95 -11.90 -14.97
CA PRO A 49 -18.12 -12.23 -13.81
C PRO A 49 -16.89 -13.08 -14.15
N GLU A 50 -17.00 -13.96 -15.13
CA GLU A 50 -15.95 -14.87 -15.62
C GLU A 50 -14.82 -14.10 -16.32
N LEU A 51 -15.17 -13.06 -17.10
CA LEU A 51 -14.19 -12.16 -17.71
C LEU A 51 -13.47 -11.35 -16.64
N ARG A 52 -14.19 -10.88 -15.61
CA ARG A 52 -13.59 -10.15 -14.48
C ARG A 52 -12.68 -11.05 -13.63
N SER A 53 -13.05 -12.31 -13.38
CA SER A 53 -12.16 -13.34 -12.82
C SER A 53 -10.90 -13.52 -13.66
N SER A 54 -11.06 -13.71 -14.98
CA SER A 54 -9.94 -13.92 -15.90
C SER A 54 -8.97 -12.73 -15.91
N ARG A 55 -9.49 -11.50 -15.84
CA ARG A 55 -8.69 -10.27 -15.74
C ARG A 55 -7.99 -10.09 -14.39
N TRP A 56 -8.57 -10.58 -13.29
CA TRP A 56 -7.88 -10.66 -12.01
C TRP A 56 -6.73 -11.68 -12.07
N LEU A 57 -6.98 -12.86 -12.63
CA LEU A 57 -5.99 -13.92 -12.78
C LEU A 57 -4.84 -13.51 -13.72
N ASP A 58 -5.08 -12.65 -14.71
CA ASP A 58 -4.03 -12.01 -15.51
C ASP A 58 -3.05 -11.16 -14.66
N ILE A 59 -3.49 -10.57 -13.54
CA ILE A 59 -2.64 -9.76 -12.65
C ILE A 59 -1.77 -10.66 -11.75
N ILE A 60 -2.38 -11.63 -11.08
CA ILE A 60 -1.71 -12.44 -10.03
C ILE A 60 -1.11 -13.77 -10.52
N ARG A 61 -1.45 -14.22 -11.73
CA ARG A 61 -0.90 -15.45 -12.35
C ARG A 61 -0.47 -15.16 -13.80
N PRO A 62 0.55 -14.30 -14.03
CA PRO A 62 0.91 -13.82 -15.36
C PRO A 62 1.35 -14.93 -16.34
N ALA A 63 1.82 -16.06 -15.81
CA ALA A 63 2.26 -17.24 -16.55
C ALA A 63 1.20 -18.37 -16.60
N ARG A 64 -0.06 -18.12 -16.25
CA ARG A 64 -1.14 -19.14 -16.34
C ARG A 64 -1.36 -19.59 -17.78
N ASP A 65 -1.50 -20.89 -17.98
CA ASP A 65 -2.10 -21.42 -19.21
C ASP A 65 -3.59 -21.10 -19.21
N ARG A 66 -4.06 -20.47 -20.30
CA ARG A 66 -5.46 -20.07 -20.47
C ARG A 66 -6.27 -21.11 -21.25
N SER A 67 -5.64 -22.17 -21.75
CA SER A 67 -6.30 -23.24 -22.51
C SER A 67 -6.86 -24.36 -21.62
N THR A 68 -6.31 -24.54 -20.42
CA THR A 68 -6.74 -25.56 -19.44
C THR A 68 -7.56 -25.05 -18.26
N GLU A 69 -7.64 -23.72 -18.04
CA GLU A 69 -8.33 -23.13 -16.89
C GLU A 69 -9.84 -22.97 -17.14
N SER A 70 -10.65 -23.86 -16.56
CA SER A 70 -12.10 -23.73 -16.53
C SER A 70 -12.50 -22.47 -15.73
N LEU A 71 -12.99 -21.45 -16.42
CA LEU A 71 -13.37 -20.17 -15.83
C LEU A 71 -14.64 -20.32 -14.98
N THR A 72 -14.48 -20.42 -13.66
CA THR A 72 -15.62 -20.28 -12.74
C THR A 72 -16.00 -18.79 -12.56
N PRO A 73 -17.30 -18.48 -12.38
CA PRO A 73 -17.76 -17.10 -12.16
C PRO A 73 -17.04 -16.42 -11.00
N ALA A 74 -16.80 -15.11 -11.09
CA ALA A 74 -16.58 -14.30 -9.90
C ALA A 74 -17.88 -14.29 -9.10
N ILE A 75 -17.92 -15.03 -7.99
CA ILE A 75 -19.10 -15.09 -7.14
C ILE A 75 -19.11 -13.81 -6.31
N THR A 76 -20.25 -13.11 -6.24
CA THR A 76 -20.33 -11.88 -5.45
C THR A 76 -20.19 -12.23 -3.96
N HIS A 77 -19.61 -11.30 -3.20
CA HIS A 77 -19.34 -11.52 -1.78
C HIS A 77 -20.59 -11.97 -0.98
N ASP A 78 -21.75 -11.34 -1.23
CA ASP A 78 -23.04 -11.67 -0.63
C ASP A 78 -23.53 -13.08 -1.02
N MET A 79 -23.25 -13.56 -2.23
CA MET A 79 -23.51 -14.95 -2.59
C MET A 79 -22.64 -15.91 -1.77
N THR A 80 -21.35 -15.61 -1.55
CA THR A 80 -20.48 -16.45 -0.70
C THR A 80 -20.89 -16.42 0.79
N PHE A 81 -21.44 -15.31 1.28
CA PHE A 81 -22.01 -15.22 2.64
C PHE A 81 -23.33 -16.01 2.76
N ARG A 82 -24.20 -15.94 1.74
CA ARG A 82 -25.48 -16.68 1.70
C ARG A 82 -25.30 -18.19 1.48
N ASN A 83 -24.28 -18.59 0.72
CA ASN A 83 -23.96 -20.00 0.47
C ASN A 83 -22.43 -20.24 0.48
N PRO A 84 -21.85 -20.59 1.64
CA PRO A 84 -20.42 -20.88 1.78
C PRO A 84 -19.90 -22.11 1.02
N ALA A 85 -20.77 -22.91 0.39
CA ALA A 85 -20.38 -24.01 -0.48
C ALA A 85 -19.99 -23.54 -1.90
N LEU A 86 -20.35 -22.32 -2.30
CA LEU A 86 -19.95 -21.74 -3.57
C LEU A 86 -18.43 -21.54 -3.63
N LYS A 87 -17.81 -21.90 -4.77
CA LYS A 87 -16.35 -21.81 -4.99
C LYS A 87 -16.03 -21.01 -6.26
N SER A 88 -15.32 -19.90 -6.08
CA SER A 88 -14.68 -19.15 -7.18
C SER A 88 -13.16 -19.35 -7.14
N GLN A 89 -12.49 -18.92 -8.20
CA GLN A 89 -11.03 -18.89 -8.32
C GLN A 89 -10.45 -17.47 -8.16
N ALA A 90 -11.30 -16.44 -8.09
CA ALA A 90 -10.92 -15.04 -7.93
C ALA A 90 -11.84 -14.30 -6.94
N PRO A 91 -11.31 -13.32 -6.16
CA PRO A 91 -12.10 -12.44 -5.31
C PRO A 91 -12.99 -11.46 -6.12
N PHE A 92 -14.02 -10.91 -5.47
CA PHE A 92 -14.82 -9.85 -6.08
C PHE A 92 -14.15 -8.48 -5.88
N VAL A 93 -13.53 -7.96 -6.93
CA VAL A 93 -12.75 -6.70 -6.90
C VAL A 93 -13.40 -5.63 -7.77
N LYS A 94 -13.56 -4.42 -7.23
CA LYS A 94 -14.12 -3.26 -7.94
C LYS A 94 -13.01 -2.36 -8.51
N PRO A 95 -13.05 -1.99 -9.80
CA PRO A 95 -12.09 -1.05 -10.36
C PRO A 95 -12.32 0.40 -9.84
N PRO A 96 -11.29 1.26 -9.90
CA PRO A 96 -9.91 0.92 -10.28
C PRO A 96 -9.17 0.18 -9.15
N PHE A 97 -8.21 -0.67 -9.53
CA PHE A 97 -7.34 -1.42 -8.65
C PHE A 97 -5.89 -1.44 -9.20
N TYR A 98 -4.88 -1.51 -8.33
CA TYR A 98 -3.47 -1.42 -8.70
C TYR A 98 -2.59 -2.42 -7.95
N VAL A 99 -1.64 -3.04 -8.66
CA VAL A 99 -0.63 -3.94 -8.11
C VAL A 99 0.72 -3.64 -8.80
N ASP A 100 1.83 -3.75 -8.07
CA ASP A 100 3.17 -3.53 -8.63
C ASP A 100 3.68 -4.77 -9.41
N TYR A 101 3.61 -5.97 -8.83
CA TYR A 101 4.12 -7.21 -9.43
C TYR A 101 3.07 -8.31 -9.56
N GLY A 102 2.24 -8.53 -8.53
CA GLY A 102 1.22 -9.60 -8.48
C GLY A 102 1.78 -11.00 -8.22
N LEU A 103 3.07 -11.23 -8.52
CA LEU A 103 3.78 -12.52 -8.46
C LEU A 103 3.67 -13.24 -7.10
N ARG A 104 3.48 -12.50 -6.01
CA ARG A 104 3.41 -13.04 -4.63
C ARG A 104 2.13 -12.64 -3.88
N VAL A 105 1.13 -12.14 -4.62
CA VAL A 105 -0.17 -11.75 -4.08
C VAL A 105 -1.11 -12.95 -4.08
N ARG A 106 -1.67 -13.28 -2.91
CA ARG A 106 -2.67 -14.34 -2.74
C ARG A 106 -3.87 -13.76 -2.00
N VAL A 107 -5.06 -13.83 -2.61
CA VAL A 107 -6.32 -13.32 -2.02
C VAL A 107 -7.36 -14.43 -2.08
N GLY A 108 -8.01 -14.73 -0.96
CA GLY A 108 -9.07 -15.74 -0.89
C GLY A 108 -10.26 -15.38 -1.79
N ALA A 109 -10.79 -16.34 -2.55
CA ALA A 109 -11.78 -16.08 -3.59
C ALA A 109 -13.17 -15.63 -3.08
N SER A 110 -13.42 -15.72 -1.77
CA SER A 110 -14.62 -15.19 -1.10
C SER A 110 -14.45 -13.77 -0.53
N THR A 111 -13.30 -13.13 -0.77
CA THR A 111 -13.01 -11.78 -0.29
C THR A 111 -13.53 -10.69 -1.25
N PHE A 112 -14.06 -9.62 -0.68
CA PHE A 112 -14.47 -8.40 -1.37
C PHE A 112 -13.39 -7.32 -1.29
N ILE A 113 -13.09 -6.67 -2.41
CA ILE A 113 -12.24 -5.47 -2.45
C ILE A 113 -12.96 -4.36 -3.19
N ASN A 114 -13.18 -3.23 -2.49
CA ASN A 114 -13.85 -2.06 -3.03
C ASN A 114 -12.89 -1.20 -3.90
N ARG A 115 -13.42 -0.10 -4.46
CA ARG A 115 -12.73 0.76 -5.43
C ARG A 115 -11.48 1.43 -4.87
N GLY A 116 -10.53 1.73 -5.75
CA GLY A 116 -9.37 2.60 -5.46
C GLY A 116 -8.27 1.94 -4.65
N CYS A 117 -8.39 0.64 -4.35
CA CYS A 117 -7.41 -0.08 -3.55
C CYS A 117 -6.12 -0.39 -4.33
N MET A 118 -5.01 -0.49 -3.60
CA MET A 118 -3.68 -0.75 -4.13
C MET A 118 -2.92 -1.78 -3.28
N ILE A 119 -2.15 -2.65 -3.94
CA ILE A 119 -1.16 -3.51 -3.30
C ILE A 119 0.22 -3.21 -3.89
N MET A 120 1.07 -2.52 -3.14
CA MET A 120 2.48 -2.34 -3.44
C MET A 120 3.25 -3.58 -2.94
N ASP A 121 3.13 -4.69 -3.68
CA ASP A 121 3.80 -5.95 -3.40
C ASP A 121 5.26 -5.96 -3.85
N THR A 122 5.98 -7.04 -3.55
CA THR A 122 7.38 -7.19 -3.94
C THR A 122 7.66 -8.60 -4.45
N PRO A 123 8.64 -8.80 -5.35
CA PRO A 123 9.00 -10.12 -5.87
C PRO A 123 9.69 -11.01 -4.84
N VAL A 124 9.95 -10.50 -3.62
CA VAL A 124 10.72 -11.16 -2.56
C VAL A 124 9.94 -11.37 -1.25
N ALA A 125 8.70 -10.88 -1.14
CA ALA A 125 7.87 -11.10 0.03
C ALA A 125 6.40 -11.36 -0.34
N ASP A 126 5.72 -12.19 0.43
CA ASP A 126 4.31 -12.54 0.19
C ASP A 126 3.34 -11.48 0.71
N VAL A 127 2.27 -11.24 -0.06
CA VAL A 127 1.09 -10.52 0.42
C VAL A 127 -0.09 -11.50 0.39
N VAL A 128 -0.55 -11.92 1.55
CA VAL A 128 -1.64 -12.88 1.72
C VAL A 128 -2.85 -12.18 2.34
N VAL A 129 -4.02 -12.38 1.75
CA VAL A 129 -5.32 -12.02 2.30
C VAL A 129 -6.19 -13.27 2.31
N GLY A 130 -6.78 -13.58 3.47
CA GLY A 130 -7.62 -14.75 3.68
C GLY A 130 -8.95 -14.73 2.92
N GLU A 131 -9.81 -15.67 3.28
CA GLU A 131 -11.18 -15.77 2.78
C GLU A 131 -12.15 -14.82 3.52
N ARG A 132 -13.30 -14.52 2.90
CA ARG A 132 -14.44 -13.78 3.48
C ARG A 132 -14.12 -12.38 4.02
N CYS A 133 -13.01 -11.78 3.63
CA CYS A 133 -12.65 -10.42 4.06
C CYS A 133 -13.47 -9.37 3.32
N ASN A 134 -13.64 -8.21 3.92
CA ASN A 134 -14.30 -7.06 3.31
C ASN A 134 -13.35 -5.85 3.37
N ILE A 135 -12.79 -5.46 2.22
CA ILE A 135 -11.84 -4.35 2.12
C ILE A 135 -12.57 -3.12 1.56
N GLY A 136 -12.70 -2.08 2.39
CA GLY A 136 -13.28 -0.79 2.06
C GLY A 136 -12.49 -0.03 0.98
N PRO A 137 -13.04 1.08 0.45
CA PRO A 137 -12.43 1.78 -0.67
C PRO A 137 -11.11 2.47 -0.29
N ASN A 138 -10.25 2.68 -1.27
CA ASN A 138 -8.97 3.39 -1.18
C ASN A 138 -7.96 2.79 -0.17
N CYS A 139 -8.04 1.49 0.13
CA CYS A 139 -7.07 0.86 1.03
C CYS A 139 -5.74 0.57 0.31
N CYS A 140 -4.62 0.75 1.02
CA CYS A 140 -3.28 0.55 0.49
C CYS A 140 -2.51 -0.49 1.30
N ILE A 141 -2.06 -1.57 0.65
CA ILE A 141 -1.28 -2.66 1.26
C ILE A 141 0.16 -2.55 0.76
N VAL A 142 1.09 -2.18 1.64
CA VAL A 142 2.43 -1.70 1.28
C VAL A 142 3.50 -2.66 1.83
N SER A 143 3.83 -3.70 1.06
CA SER A 143 4.89 -4.67 1.40
C SER A 143 6.29 -4.08 1.24
N VAL A 144 6.44 -3.12 0.32
CA VAL A 144 7.69 -2.45 0.00
C VAL A 144 8.07 -1.36 1.02
N GLY A 145 9.37 -1.24 1.29
CA GLY A 145 9.97 -0.14 2.02
C GLY A 145 11.38 0.15 1.52
N HIS A 146 12.06 1.08 2.18
CA HIS A 146 13.45 1.47 1.89
C HIS A 146 14.24 1.66 3.19
N ALA A 147 15.56 1.77 3.07
CA ALA A 147 16.41 2.17 4.18
C ALA A 147 16.01 3.56 4.72
N LEU A 148 16.20 3.80 6.04
CA LEU A 148 15.85 5.05 6.72
C LEU A 148 16.82 6.18 6.40
N THR A 149 18.12 5.88 6.29
CA THR A 149 19.14 6.88 5.95
C THR A 149 19.10 7.23 4.46
N ALA A 150 19.45 8.47 4.10
CA ALA A 150 19.54 8.87 2.70
C ALA A 150 20.72 8.20 1.99
N GLU A 151 21.84 8.04 2.68
CA GLU A 151 23.05 7.38 2.18
C GLU A 151 22.80 5.93 1.78
N GLU A 152 22.16 5.12 2.62
CA GLU A 152 21.85 3.72 2.27
C GLU A 152 20.90 3.62 1.07
N ARG A 153 19.94 4.54 0.92
CA ARG A 153 19.07 4.56 -0.26
C ARG A 153 19.84 4.88 -1.55
N LEU A 154 20.81 5.78 -1.49
CA LEU A 154 21.63 6.20 -2.65
C LEU A 154 22.73 5.19 -3.00
N THR A 155 23.33 4.54 -2.00
CA THR A 155 24.46 3.61 -2.16
C THR A 155 24.00 2.18 -2.44
N LYS A 156 23.00 1.67 -1.70
CA LYS A 156 22.51 0.28 -1.86
C LYS A 156 21.45 0.15 -2.96
N GLN A 157 20.80 1.27 -3.34
CA GLN A 157 19.82 1.39 -4.43
C GLN A 157 18.68 0.35 -4.42
N ALA A 158 18.39 -0.20 -3.24
CA ALA A 158 17.49 -1.33 -3.08
C ALA A 158 16.16 -0.95 -2.43
N SER A 159 15.14 -1.71 -2.80
CA SER A 159 13.86 -1.79 -2.10
C SER A 159 13.88 -2.96 -1.14
N ILE A 160 13.10 -2.89 -0.06
CA ILE A 160 13.04 -3.91 0.99
C ILE A 160 11.62 -4.46 1.01
N GLY A 161 11.45 -5.74 0.69
CA GLY A 161 10.17 -6.43 0.80
C GLY A 161 9.99 -7.05 2.19
N LYS A 162 8.83 -6.81 2.81
CA LYS A 162 8.39 -7.49 4.03
C LYS A 162 7.02 -8.13 3.82
N PRO A 163 6.76 -9.34 4.35
CA PRO A 163 5.49 -10.03 4.13
C PRO A 163 4.33 -9.32 4.84
N ILE A 164 3.12 -9.49 4.32
CA ILE A 164 1.87 -9.06 4.96
C ILE A 164 0.90 -10.24 4.94
N THR A 165 0.29 -10.52 6.09
CA THR A 165 -0.77 -11.54 6.20
C THR A 165 -2.02 -10.92 6.79
N VAL A 166 -3.12 -10.95 6.07
CA VAL A 166 -4.46 -10.66 6.58
C VAL A 166 -5.20 -12.00 6.69
N GLY A 167 -5.72 -12.28 7.88
CA GLY A 167 -6.47 -13.50 8.20
C GLY A 167 -7.81 -13.61 7.49
N ASN A 168 -8.65 -14.54 7.93
CA ASN A 168 -9.99 -14.75 7.38
C ASN A 168 -11.04 -13.85 8.05
N GLY A 169 -12.08 -13.45 7.30
CA GLY A 169 -13.21 -12.68 7.85
C GLY A 169 -12.88 -11.26 8.32
N VAL A 170 -11.72 -10.73 7.98
CA VAL A 170 -11.27 -9.40 8.41
C VAL A 170 -12.06 -8.30 7.70
N TRP A 171 -12.57 -7.32 8.45
CA TRP A 171 -13.16 -6.10 7.89
C TRP A 171 -12.14 -4.96 7.96
N ILE A 172 -11.84 -4.35 6.80
CA ILE A 172 -10.97 -3.19 6.68
C ILE A 172 -11.80 -2.00 6.23
N GLY A 173 -11.85 -0.95 7.05
CA GLY A 173 -12.54 0.30 6.75
C GLY A 173 -11.91 1.11 5.61
N ALA A 174 -12.60 2.15 5.13
CA ALA A 174 -12.11 2.99 4.03
C ALA A 174 -10.79 3.70 4.34
N ASN A 175 -9.94 3.90 3.32
CA ASN A 175 -8.67 4.63 3.40
C ASN A 175 -7.66 4.06 4.43
N VAL A 176 -7.66 2.76 4.69
CA VAL A 176 -6.70 2.11 5.59
C VAL A 176 -5.38 1.83 4.88
N THR A 177 -4.24 2.05 5.56
CA THR A 177 -2.91 1.66 5.08
C THR A 177 -2.32 0.55 5.93
N ILE A 178 -1.80 -0.51 5.30
CA ILE A 178 -1.16 -1.66 5.97
C ILE A 178 0.30 -1.72 5.55
N LEU A 179 1.24 -1.68 6.51
CA LEU A 179 2.68 -1.67 6.23
C LEU A 179 3.32 -3.07 6.32
N GLY A 180 4.39 -3.28 5.55
CA GLY A 180 5.12 -4.53 5.47
C GLY A 180 5.68 -5.02 6.81
N GLY A 181 5.49 -6.32 7.08
CA GLY A 181 5.94 -7.01 8.30
C GLY A 181 4.87 -7.17 9.38
N VAL A 182 3.58 -7.12 9.02
CA VAL A 182 2.46 -7.24 9.96
C VAL A 182 1.53 -8.41 9.61
N THR A 183 0.93 -8.98 10.65
CA THR A 183 -0.18 -9.93 10.55
C THR A 183 -1.44 -9.29 11.15
N ILE A 184 -2.56 -9.33 10.45
CA ILE A 184 -3.89 -9.02 11.00
C ILE A 184 -4.61 -10.36 11.19
N GLY A 185 -4.96 -10.70 12.43
CA GLY A 185 -5.60 -11.98 12.74
C GLY A 185 -7.06 -12.08 12.27
N ASP A 186 -7.55 -13.33 12.18
CA ASP A 186 -8.91 -13.66 11.76
C ASP A 186 -9.99 -12.88 12.55
N GLY A 187 -11.04 -12.46 11.85
CA GLY A 187 -12.18 -11.74 12.43
C GLY A 187 -11.90 -10.32 12.94
N ALA A 188 -10.67 -9.80 12.81
CA ALA A 188 -10.34 -8.45 13.23
C ALA A 188 -11.08 -7.37 12.40
N VAL A 189 -11.35 -6.23 13.04
CA VAL A 189 -11.98 -5.05 12.41
C VAL A 189 -11.02 -3.88 12.48
N ILE A 190 -10.72 -3.28 11.33
CA ILE A 190 -9.86 -2.10 11.22
C ILE A 190 -10.72 -0.88 10.88
N GLY A 191 -10.74 0.12 11.75
CA GLY A 191 -11.47 1.37 11.52
C GLY A 191 -10.94 2.16 10.33
N ALA A 192 -11.81 2.94 9.67
CA ALA A 192 -11.44 3.77 8.54
C ALA A 192 -10.30 4.77 8.86
N GLY A 193 -9.45 5.06 7.87
CA GLY A 193 -8.31 5.98 8.00
C GLY A 193 -7.12 5.45 8.83
N SER A 194 -7.16 4.20 9.30
CA SER A 194 -6.13 3.66 10.19
C SER A 194 -4.83 3.31 9.45
N VAL A 195 -3.70 3.40 10.16
CA VAL A 195 -2.37 2.98 9.64
C VAL A 195 -1.81 1.84 10.50
N ILE A 196 -1.77 0.63 9.93
CA ILE A 196 -1.30 -0.59 10.60
C ILE A 196 0.22 -0.67 10.51
N THR A 197 0.90 -0.29 11.60
CA THR A 197 2.37 -0.35 11.72
C THR A 197 2.88 -1.52 12.58
N ARG A 198 1.96 -2.35 13.11
CA ARG A 198 2.21 -3.52 13.97
C ARG A 198 1.09 -4.53 13.74
N SER A 199 1.35 -5.80 14.01
CA SER A 199 0.34 -6.87 13.92
C SER A 199 -0.86 -6.62 14.85
N ILE A 200 -2.05 -7.03 14.39
CA ILE A 200 -3.33 -6.89 15.08
C ILE A 200 -3.84 -8.29 15.47
N PRO A 201 -4.22 -8.54 16.73
CA PRO A 201 -4.76 -9.84 17.17
C PRO A 201 -6.09 -10.20 16.46
N PRO A 202 -6.43 -11.51 16.36
CA PRO A 202 -7.76 -11.93 15.91
C PRO A 202 -8.86 -11.41 16.85
N SER A 203 -10.11 -11.37 16.38
CA SER A 203 -11.27 -10.88 17.15
C SER A 203 -11.08 -9.51 17.83
N THR A 204 -10.31 -8.57 17.27
CA THR A 204 -10.14 -7.22 17.87
C THR A 204 -10.56 -6.09 16.95
N LEU A 205 -11.06 -5.00 17.56
CA LEU A 205 -11.27 -3.72 16.90
C LEU A 205 -10.01 -2.86 17.07
N ALA A 206 -9.39 -2.45 15.96
CA ALA A 206 -8.23 -1.58 15.94
C ALA A 206 -8.47 -0.30 15.10
N VAL A 207 -8.07 0.85 15.63
CA VAL A 207 -8.32 2.17 15.01
C VAL A 207 -7.12 3.12 15.12
N GLY A 208 -7.02 4.09 14.21
CA GLY A 208 -6.19 5.29 14.34
C GLY A 208 -4.84 5.26 13.64
N VAL A 209 -4.04 6.31 13.85
CA VAL A 209 -2.77 6.56 13.15
C VAL A 209 -1.67 6.89 14.16
N PRO A 210 -0.68 6.00 14.37
CA PRO A 210 -0.66 4.57 14.01
C PRO A 210 -1.67 3.77 14.86
N ALA A 211 -2.25 2.73 14.28
CA ALA A 211 -3.41 2.04 14.86
C ALA A 211 -3.16 1.36 16.21
N ARG A 212 -4.20 1.29 17.04
CA ARG A 212 -4.23 0.57 18.32
C ARG A 212 -5.49 -0.28 18.43
N VAL A 213 -5.37 -1.46 19.03
CA VAL A 213 -6.52 -2.21 19.54
C VAL A 213 -7.20 -1.37 20.62
N ILE A 214 -8.53 -1.24 20.54
CA ILE A 214 -9.35 -0.53 21.52
C ILE A 214 -10.38 -1.42 22.22
N GLN A 215 -10.74 -2.57 21.62
CA GLN A 215 -11.76 -3.48 22.16
C GLN A 215 -11.59 -4.91 21.63
N SER A 216 -11.96 -5.91 22.44
CA SER A 216 -12.20 -7.28 22.00
C SER A 216 -13.61 -7.44 21.44
N LEU A 217 -13.75 -8.08 20.28
CA LEU A 217 -15.04 -8.32 19.63
C LEU A 217 -15.80 -9.48 20.30
N ASP A 218 -15.10 -10.41 20.96
CA ASP A 218 -15.71 -11.53 21.67
C ASP A 218 -16.56 -11.06 22.89
N GLU A 219 -16.31 -9.85 23.38
CA GLU A 219 -17.08 -9.18 24.43
C GLU A 219 -18.38 -8.54 23.90
N ILE A 220 -18.50 -8.33 22.58
CA ILE A 220 -19.65 -7.68 21.94
C ILE A 220 -20.76 -8.70 21.75
N LYS A 221 -21.65 -8.79 22.75
CA LYS A 221 -22.92 -9.51 22.60
C LYS A 221 -23.70 -8.92 21.43
N MET A 222 -24.11 -9.75 20.46
CA MET A 222 -25.12 -9.35 19.47
C MET A 222 -26.37 -8.86 20.21
N ARG A 223 -26.78 -7.63 19.93
CA ARG A 223 -28.13 -7.17 20.29
C ARG A 223 -29.15 -7.97 19.47
N PRO A 224 -30.34 -8.28 20.00
CA PRO A 224 -31.48 -8.74 19.20
C PRO A 224 -31.73 -7.81 18.01
N SER A 225 -32.41 -8.32 16.97
CA SER A 225 -32.57 -7.67 15.66
C SER A 225 -33.47 -6.41 15.64
N GLU A 226 -33.69 -5.78 16.79
CA GLU A 226 -34.61 -4.65 17.01
C GLU A 226 -34.08 -3.30 16.51
N VAL A 227 -32.82 -3.23 16.06
CA VAL A 227 -32.05 -1.98 15.93
C VAL A 227 -31.87 -1.51 14.47
N CYS A 228 -32.41 -2.20 13.46
CA CYS A 228 -32.45 -1.68 12.09
C CYS A 228 -33.56 -2.32 11.24
N SER A 229 -34.39 -1.49 10.59
CA SER A 229 -35.35 -1.95 9.58
C SER A 229 -34.62 -2.36 8.30
N SER A 230 -34.60 -3.66 8.00
CA SER A 230 -34.08 -4.14 6.71
C SER A 230 -35.04 -3.79 5.56
N VAL A 231 -34.46 -3.52 4.39
CA VAL A 231 -35.18 -3.28 3.14
C VAL A 231 -34.76 -4.33 2.12
N ALA A 232 -35.72 -4.97 1.45
CA ALA A 232 -35.46 -6.13 0.59
C ALA A 232 -35.23 -5.71 -0.87
N THR A 233 -35.94 -4.69 -1.34
CA THR A 233 -35.87 -4.17 -2.72
C THR A 233 -35.41 -2.71 -2.74
N LEU A 234 -35.03 -2.24 -3.94
CA LEU A 234 -34.76 -0.83 -4.17
C LEU A 234 -36.00 0.06 -3.91
N ALA A 235 -37.21 -0.44 -4.17
CA ALA A 235 -38.44 0.29 -3.90
C ALA A 235 -38.68 0.49 -2.38
N ASP A 236 -38.42 -0.55 -1.58
CA ASP A 236 -38.45 -0.45 -0.12
C ASP A 236 -37.39 0.54 0.39
N ALA A 237 -36.17 0.49 -0.18
CA ALA A 237 -35.07 1.39 0.17
C ALA A 237 -35.34 2.86 -0.18
N MET A 238 -36.03 3.13 -1.29
CA MET A 238 -36.42 4.50 -1.68
C MET A 238 -37.62 5.04 -0.88
N THR A 239 -38.37 4.19 -0.17
CA THR A 239 -39.52 4.61 0.64
C THR A 239 -39.25 4.61 2.15
N SER A 240 -38.28 3.82 2.64
CA SER A 240 -37.97 3.70 4.08
C SER A 240 -37.45 4.99 4.72
N PHE A 241 -36.68 5.81 3.99
CA PHE A 241 -36.07 7.03 4.52
C PHE A 241 -37.12 8.04 5.01
N SER A 242 -38.32 8.04 4.43
CA SER A 242 -39.44 8.93 4.79
C SER A 242 -40.00 8.71 6.21
N ARG A 243 -39.54 7.68 6.93
CA ARG A 243 -39.96 7.37 8.31
C ARG A 243 -38.84 7.54 9.36
N SER A 244 -37.62 7.86 8.94
CA SER A 244 -36.46 7.99 9.83
C SER A 244 -36.25 9.43 10.33
N SER A 245 -37.33 10.14 10.67
CA SER A 245 -37.28 11.49 11.26
C SER A 245 -37.01 11.46 12.78
N ALA A 246 -36.13 10.56 13.23
CA ALA A 246 -35.50 10.73 14.53
C ALA A 246 -34.65 12.02 14.46
N PRO A 247 -34.67 12.88 15.49
CA PRO A 247 -33.76 14.01 15.55
C PRO A 247 -32.31 13.51 15.38
N ILE A 248 -31.50 14.26 14.64
CA ILE A 248 -30.05 14.22 14.87
C ILE A 248 -29.87 14.97 16.19
N ASP A 249 -30.11 14.28 17.30
CA ASP A 249 -29.78 14.81 18.61
C ASP A 249 -28.30 15.16 18.61
N ARG A 250 -28.02 16.38 19.07
CA ARG A 250 -26.66 16.91 19.09
C ARG A 250 -25.84 15.98 19.97
N LEU A 251 -24.61 15.68 19.56
CA LEU A 251 -23.63 15.05 20.46
C LEU A 251 -23.68 15.80 21.79
N ASP A 252 -24.09 15.09 22.85
CA ASP A 252 -24.42 15.73 24.13
C ASP A 252 -23.27 16.64 24.56
N GLU A 253 -23.58 17.82 25.11
CA GLU A 253 -22.54 18.71 25.63
C GLU A 253 -21.71 18.01 26.73
N LEU A 254 -22.27 16.96 27.36
CA LEU A 254 -21.57 16.02 28.25
C LEU A 254 -20.58 15.09 27.54
N GLU A 255 -20.82 14.62 26.31
CA GLU A 255 -19.83 13.86 25.54
C GLU A 255 -18.74 14.77 24.97
N LEU A 256 -19.12 15.94 24.45
CA LEU A 256 -18.15 16.95 24.00
C LEU A 256 -17.26 17.41 25.17
N ALA A 257 -17.83 17.62 26.37
CA ALA A 257 -17.06 17.94 27.58
C ALA A 257 -16.14 16.78 28.03
N ARG A 258 -16.56 15.52 27.86
CA ARG A 258 -15.70 14.34 28.13
C ARG A 258 -14.50 14.29 27.18
N LEU A 259 -14.69 14.65 25.91
CA LEU A 259 -13.62 14.71 24.91
C LEU A 259 -12.72 15.94 25.09
N SER A 260 -13.26 17.10 25.50
CA SER A 260 -12.47 18.32 25.71
C SER A 260 -11.61 18.31 26.98
N ASN A 261 -12.09 17.66 28.05
CA ASN A 261 -11.49 17.78 29.38
C ASN A 261 -10.29 16.85 29.64
N GLY A 262 -9.76 16.20 28.60
CA GLY A 262 -8.42 15.57 28.61
C GLY A 262 -8.23 14.39 29.58
N LEU A 263 -9.31 13.87 30.17
CA LEU A 263 -9.29 12.77 31.15
C LEU A 263 -9.10 11.39 30.50
N PHE A 264 -7.98 11.23 29.78
CA PHE A 264 -7.37 9.92 29.66
C PHE A 264 -7.03 9.40 31.08
N PRO A 265 -7.35 8.15 31.43
CA PRO A 265 -6.80 7.53 32.62
C PRO A 265 -5.28 7.64 32.56
N ARG A 266 -4.65 8.25 33.58
CA ARG A 266 -3.19 8.28 33.67
C ARG A 266 -2.71 6.85 33.75
N LEU A 267 -2.11 6.35 32.67
CA LEU A 267 -1.37 5.09 32.69
C LEU A 267 -0.35 5.19 33.82
N GLY A 268 -0.42 4.26 34.76
CA GLY A 268 0.61 4.11 35.78
C GLY A 268 1.97 3.82 35.12
N PRO A 269 3.08 3.98 35.86
CA PRO A 269 4.37 3.52 35.37
C PRO A 269 4.27 2.06 34.92
N PRO A 270 4.92 1.67 33.81
CA PRO A 270 4.81 0.31 33.29
C PRO A 270 5.24 -0.71 34.35
N PRO A 271 4.61 -1.90 34.40
CA PRO A 271 5.00 -2.93 35.34
C PRO A 271 6.49 -3.27 35.13
N PRO A 272 7.26 -3.52 36.21
CA PRO A 272 8.65 -3.90 36.08
C PRO A 272 8.78 -5.19 35.27
N PRO A 273 9.89 -5.38 34.53
CA PRO A 273 10.09 -6.60 33.74
C PRO A 273 10.03 -7.83 34.65
N PRO A 274 9.49 -8.96 34.16
CA PRO A 274 9.35 -10.18 34.95
C PRO A 274 10.72 -10.62 35.47
N ALA A 275 10.82 -10.85 36.78
CA ALA A 275 12.07 -11.19 37.43
C ALA A 275 12.66 -12.48 36.83
N THR A 276 13.85 -12.38 36.24
CA THR A 276 14.59 -13.52 35.73
C THR A 276 14.95 -14.45 36.89
N HIS A 277 14.25 -15.58 37.01
CA HIS A 277 14.56 -16.63 37.97
C HIS A 277 15.91 -17.29 37.64
N VAL A 278 17.01 -16.64 38.02
CA VAL A 278 18.32 -17.28 38.15
C VAL A 278 18.18 -18.34 39.23
N ARG A 279 18.15 -19.61 38.84
CA ARG A 279 18.19 -20.74 39.77
C ARG A 279 19.56 -20.79 40.44
N GLY A 280 19.69 -20.17 41.60
CA GLY A 280 20.87 -20.26 42.45
C GLY A 280 21.07 -21.69 42.97
N HIS A 281 21.84 -22.50 42.26
CA HIS A 281 22.37 -23.75 42.79
C HIS A 281 23.50 -23.46 43.78
N HIS A 282 23.16 -23.30 45.06
CA HIS A 282 24.15 -23.39 46.12
C HIS A 282 24.65 -24.83 46.24
N SER A 283 25.95 -25.04 46.03
CA SER A 283 26.72 -26.04 46.76
C SER A 283 28.14 -25.52 46.94
N ALA A 284 28.59 -25.40 48.19
CA ALA A 284 29.88 -24.81 48.52
C ALA A 284 30.89 -25.89 48.91
N LYS A 285 32.03 -25.91 48.21
CA LYS A 285 33.35 -26.40 48.65
C LYS A 285 34.36 -25.55 47.87
N GLN A 286 35.02 -24.58 48.47
CA GLN A 286 36.14 -24.76 49.41
C GLN A 286 37.28 -25.56 48.76
N LEU A 287 38.24 -24.85 48.16
CA LEU A 287 39.61 -24.81 48.65
C LEU A 287 40.42 -23.68 47.98
N SER A 288 41.39 -23.16 48.72
CA SER A 288 42.43 -22.24 48.26
C SER A 288 43.59 -22.99 47.61
N VAL A 289 44.33 -22.34 46.71
CA VAL A 289 45.80 -22.14 46.81
C VAL A 289 46.27 -21.18 45.71
N SER A 290 47.45 -20.58 45.91
CA SER A 290 48.15 -19.67 44.97
C SER A 290 48.85 -20.48 43.84
N SER A 291 49.76 -20.00 42.99
CA SER A 291 50.50 -18.72 42.85
C SER A 291 51.18 -18.69 41.47
N SER A 292 51.49 -17.48 40.97
CA SER A 292 52.68 -17.11 40.16
C SER A 292 53.18 -17.97 38.98
N SER A 293 53.54 -17.26 37.88
CA SER A 293 54.72 -17.49 36.99
C SER A 293 54.84 -18.81 36.19
N SER A 294 55.41 -18.83 34.97
CA SER A 294 55.81 -17.75 34.04
C SER A 294 56.16 -18.29 32.65
N SER A 295 56.20 -17.39 31.66
CA SER A 295 57.17 -17.33 30.54
C SER A 295 57.42 -18.53 29.59
N SER A 296 57.31 -18.19 28.30
CA SER A 296 58.28 -18.46 27.21
C SER A 296 58.42 -19.87 26.57
N ALA A 297 57.90 -19.92 25.33
CA ALA A 297 58.69 -20.03 24.07
C ALA A 297 58.93 -21.40 23.37
N SER A 298 58.57 -21.39 22.08
CA SER A 298 59.20 -22.07 20.92
C SER A 298 59.25 -23.61 20.84
N GLY A 299 58.80 -24.14 19.69
CA GLY A 299 58.99 -25.53 19.26
C GLY A 299 58.42 -25.74 17.84
N ARG A 300 59.11 -26.51 16.98
CA ARG A 300 58.77 -26.69 15.55
C ARG A 300 57.91 -27.95 15.28
N THR A 301 57.25 -27.91 14.12
CA THR A 301 56.82 -29.01 13.21
C THR A 301 57.76 -30.24 13.17
N PRO A 302 57.33 -31.47 12.77
CA PRO A 302 56.51 -31.72 11.55
C PRO A 302 55.53 -32.92 11.54
N ASP A 303 55.00 -33.22 10.34
CA ASP A 303 54.41 -34.50 9.84
C ASP A 303 53.05 -34.98 10.41
N THR A 304 52.18 -35.74 9.69
CA THR A 304 52.19 -36.27 8.29
C THR A 304 50.75 -36.49 7.75
N GLY A 305 50.60 -36.73 6.43
CA GLY A 305 49.41 -37.35 5.78
C GLY A 305 48.61 -36.40 4.85
N SER A 306 48.52 -36.58 3.52
CA SER A 306 47.87 -37.65 2.73
C SER A 306 46.36 -37.73 3.01
N CYS A 307 45.38 -37.57 2.11
CA CYS A 307 45.21 -37.69 0.65
C CYS A 307 43.72 -37.30 0.36
N SER A 308 43.12 -37.30 -0.83
CA SER A 308 43.52 -37.13 -2.25
C SER A 308 42.23 -37.19 -3.09
N GLU A 309 41.99 -36.28 -4.03
CA GLU A 309 41.01 -36.51 -5.11
C GLU A 309 41.38 -35.73 -6.38
N SER A 310 40.87 -36.15 -7.54
CA SER A 310 41.61 -36.07 -8.81
C SER A 310 40.87 -35.40 -9.98
N THR A 311 41.66 -34.86 -10.91
CA THR A 311 41.23 -34.28 -12.19
C THR A 311 41.78 -35.07 -13.38
N VAL A 312 40.92 -35.44 -14.34
CA VAL A 312 41.27 -35.96 -15.69
C VAL A 312 40.21 -35.40 -16.66
N LEU A 313 40.58 -34.46 -17.56
CA LEU A 313 40.70 -34.57 -19.05
C LEU A 313 39.34 -34.82 -19.79
N ASP A 314 39.09 -34.45 -21.06
CA ASP A 314 39.93 -34.38 -22.29
C ASP A 314 39.53 -33.24 -23.28
N ASP A 315 40.36 -33.02 -24.32
CA ASP A 315 40.17 -32.18 -25.54
C ASP A 315 40.51 -33.04 -26.81
N ASP A 316 40.43 -32.67 -28.10
CA ASP A 316 40.14 -31.45 -28.91
C ASP A 316 39.69 -31.87 -30.35
N THR A 317 39.32 -30.91 -31.23
CA THR A 317 39.16 -31.02 -32.72
C THR A 317 37.99 -31.89 -33.27
N ASP A 318 37.50 -31.76 -34.52
CA ASP A 318 38.00 -31.05 -35.73
C ASP A 318 36.89 -30.42 -36.65
N HIS A 319 37.30 -29.89 -37.81
CA HIS A 319 36.62 -29.06 -38.81
C HIS A 319 35.34 -29.55 -39.54
N GLY A 320 34.55 -28.58 -40.03
CA GLY A 320 33.58 -28.72 -41.13
C GLY A 320 33.29 -27.40 -41.85
N LEU A 321 33.48 -27.33 -43.18
CA LEU A 321 33.38 -26.10 -43.99
C LEU A 321 32.12 -26.05 -44.88
N ALA A 322 31.37 -24.94 -44.86
CA ALA A 322 30.42 -24.59 -45.91
C ALA A 322 30.34 -23.07 -46.13
N ARG A 323 30.79 -22.57 -47.30
CA ARG A 323 30.66 -21.17 -47.72
C ARG A 323 29.54 -21.01 -48.75
N THR A 324 28.64 -20.04 -48.55
CA THR A 324 27.95 -19.41 -49.69
C THR A 324 28.09 -17.88 -49.63
N ARG A 325 28.56 -17.29 -50.74
CA ARG A 325 28.61 -15.83 -50.95
C ARG A 325 27.39 -15.42 -51.77
N ARG A 326 26.66 -14.38 -51.38
CA ARG A 326 25.89 -13.55 -52.32
C ARG A 326 26.17 -12.06 -52.14
N ARG A 327 26.04 -11.31 -53.24
CA ARG A 327 26.53 -9.93 -53.37
C ARG A 327 25.54 -8.90 -52.82
N ARG A 328 26.11 -7.83 -52.28
CA ARG A 328 25.59 -6.44 -52.18
C ARG A 328 24.35 -6.14 -53.05
N ARG A 329 23.36 -5.47 -52.44
CA ARG A 329 22.94 -4.14 -52.92
C ARG A 329 23.15 -3.11 -51.81
N ARG A 330 23.32 -1.85 -52.21
CA ARG A 330 23.38 -0.67 -51.32
C ARG A 330 22.08 0.10 -51.50
N GLU A 331 21.54 0.60 -50.40
CA GLU A 331 20.74 1.84 -50.42
C GLU A 331 21.33 2.79 -49.37
N HIS A 332 21.04 4.08 -49.46
CA HIS A 332 21.68 5.10 -48.64
C HIS A 332 20.69 5.76 -47.69
N SER A 333 21.04 5.76 -46.40
CA SER A 333 20.46 6.66 -45.39
C SER A 333 21.63 7.29 -44.63
N MET A 334 21.80 8.61 -44.76
CA MET A 334 22.90 9.33 -44.13
C MET A 334 22.58 9.61 -42.66
N THR A 335 23.39 9.07 -41.74
CA THR A 335 23.44 9.54 -40.36
C THR A 335 24.50 10.65 -40.23
N PRO A 336 24.14 11.88 -39.79
CA PRO A 336 25.12 12.94 -39.62
C PRO A 336 26.06 12.67 -38.43
N SER A 337 27.33 13.03 -38.59
CA SER A 337 28.36 12.74 -37.59
C SER A 337 28.19 13.54 -36.29
N ARG A 338 28.83 13.06 -35.20
CA ARG A 338 28.68 13.61 -33.84
C ARG A 338 28.98 15.11 -33.72
N SER A 339 29.78 15.71 -34.60
CA SER A 339 30.12 17.14 -34.54
C SER A 339 28.97 18.08 -34.97
N ALA A 340 28.00 17.60 -35.77
CA ALA A 340 26.88 18.43 -36.22
C ALA A 340 25.90 18.75 -35.07
N ARG A 341 25.56 17.74 -34.24
CA ARG A 341 24.59 17.88 -33.14
C ARG A 341 25.00 18.91 -32.09
N HIS A 342 26.29 19.13 -31.88
CA HIS A 342 26.79 20.06 -30.86
C HIS A 342 26.74 21.54 -31.28
N ARG A 343 26.61 21.84 -32.58
CA ARG A 343 26.54 23.23 -33.07
C ARG A 343 25.12 23.81 -33.09
N MET A 344 24.09 22.96 -33.06
CA MET A 344 22.67 23.36 -33.09
C MET A 344 22.10 23.73 -31.70
N MET A 345 22.79 23.38 -30.61
CA MET A 345 22.32 23.53 -29.21
C MET A 345 22.78 24.85 -28.55
N ARG A 346 22.90 25.96 -29.30
CA ARG A 346 23.34 27.26 -28.76
C ARG A 346 22.48 28.49 -29.11
N HIS A 347 21.38 28.33 -29.87
CA HIS A 347 20.56 29.45 -30.35
C HIS A 347 19.04 29.22 -30.24
N CYS A 348 18.53 28.64 -29.14
CA CYS A 348 17.10 28.77 -28.80
C CYS A 348 16.72 28.69 -27.29
N PRO A 349 17.20 29.59 -26.39
CA PRO A 349 16.68 29.67 -25.00
C PRO A 349 15.59 30.74 -24.79
N GLN A 350 15.32 31.59 -25.80
CA GLN A 350 14.46 32.78 -25.67
C GLN A 350 13.00 32.50 -26.06
N LEU A 351 12.76 31.93 -27.24
CA LEU A 351 11.40 31.73 -27.80
C LEU A 351 10.48 30.90 -26.91
N PHE A 352 11.02 29.88 -26.23
CA PHE A 352 10.25 29.01 -25.33
C PHE A 352 9.79 29.71 -24.03
N LYS A 353 10.37 30.87 -23.67
CA LYS A 353 9.95 31.64 -22.48
C LYS A 353 8.77 32.56 -22.77
N SER A 354 8.70 33.16 -23.97
CA SER A 354 7.62 34.09 -24.33
C SER A 354 6.24 33.43 -24.31
N GLU A 355 6.11 32.22 -24.87
CA GLU A 355 4.81 31.55 -24.98
C GLU A 355 4.30 31.06 -23.61
N ILE A 356 5.17 30.47 -22.78
CA ILE A 356 4.81 30.01 -21.43
C ILE A 356 4.38 31.20 -20.56
N MET A 357 5.12 32.32 -20.60
CA MET A 357 4.75 33.52 -19.83
C MET A 357 3.43 34.15 -20.31
N ALA A 358 3.13 34.10 -21.62
CA ALA A 358 1.84 34.55 -22.15
C ALA A 358 0.68 33.68 -21.65
N VAL A 359 0.83 32.34 -21.64
CA VAL A 359 -0.20 31.42 -21.12
C VAL A 359 -0.45 31.65 -19.63
N VAL A 360 0.60 31.83 -18.82
CA VAL A 360 0.48 32.14 -17.38
C VAL A 360 -0.19 33.50 -17.15
N ALA A 361 0.12 34.52 -17.95
CA ALA A 361 -0.53 35.84 -17.85
C ALA A 361 -2.03 35.77 -18.20
N VAL A 362 -2.40 35.14 -19.31
CA VAL A 362 -3.80 35.02 -19.76
C VAL A 362 -4.64 34.22 -18.77
N THR A 363 -4.13 33.09 -18.27
CA THR A 363 -4.83 32.29 -17.25
C THR A 363 -4.99 33.04 -15.92
N SER A 364 -3.99 33.81 -15.50
CA SER A 364 -4.10 34.66 -14.31
C SER A 364 -5.18 35.74 -14.46
N ILE A 365 -5.19 36.46 -15.58
CA ILE A 365 -6.20 37.50 -15.87
C ILE A 365 -7.61 36.91 -15.91
N ALA A 366 -7.79 35.75 -16.56
CA ALA A 366 -9.09 35.06 -16.59
C ALA A 366 -9.57 34.68 -15.19
N PHE A 367 -8.69 34.20 -14.31
CA PHE A 367 -9.03 33.86 -12.93
C PHE A 367 -9.39 35.09 -12.09
N THR A 368 -8.67 36.21 -12.25
CA THR A 368 -9.03 37.49 -11.61
C THR A 368 -10.38 38.01 -12.08
N LEU A 369 -10.66 37.98 -13.39
CA LEU A 369 -11.97 38.41 -13.92
C LEU A 369 -13.12 37.52 -13.41
N LEU A 370 -12.94 36.21 -13.38
CA LEU A 370 -13.96 35.27 -12.90
C LEU A 370 -14.24 35.47 -11.39
N THR A 371 -13.21 35.69 -10.58
CA THR A 371 -13.38 35.98 -9.15
C THR A 371 -14.00 37.35 -8.90
N CYS A 372 -13.63 38.39 -9.65
CA CYS A 372 -14.31 39.69 -9.60
C CYS A 372 -15.80 39.60 -9.96
N LEU A 373 -16.16 38.83 -11.00
CA LEU A 373 -17.57 38.59 -11.37
C LEU A 373 -18.33 37.81 -10.29
N PHE A 374 -17.70 36.82 -9.65
CA PHE A 374 -18.31 36.10 -8.53
C PHE A 374 -18.60 37.02 -7.34
N PHE A 375 -17.63 37.83 -6.90
CA PHE A 375 -17.84 38.79 -5.81
C PHE A 375 -18.85 39.89 -6.17
N ALA A 376 -18.89 40.35 -7.43
CA ALA A 376 -19.93 41.28 -7.89
C ALA A 376 -21.32 40.65 -7.82
N GLY A 377 -21.47 39.38 -8.24
CA GLY A 377 -22.72 38.63 -8.12
C GLY A 377 -23.18 38.45 -6.67
N VAL A 378 -22.27 38.10 -5.76
CA VAL A 378 -22.55 38.01 -4.32
C VAL A 378 -22.97 39.36 -3.73
N LEU A 379 -22.31 40.47 -4.10
CA LEU A 379 -22.67 41.82 -3.66
C LEU A 379 -24.02 42.29 -4.19
N MET A 380 -24.38 41.95 -5.44
CA MET A 380 -25.72 42.22 -5.96
C MET A 380 -26.77 41.36 -5.24
N GLY A 381 -26.52 40.06 -5.06
CA GLY A 381 -27.40 39.15 -4.34
C GLY A 381 -27.68 39.63 -2.90
N ALA A 382 -26.65 40.04 -2.17
CA ALA A 382 -26.78 40.59 -0.83
C ALA A 382 -27.63 41.88 -0.79
N LYS A 383 -27.50 42.77 -1.77
CA LYS A 383 -28.36 43.97 -1.89
C LYS A 383 -29.82 43.62 -2.17
N TRP A 384 -30.08 42.68 -3.09
CA TRP A 384 -31.44 42.21 -3.37
C TRP A 384 -32.09 41.52 -2.17
N PHE A 385 -31.31 40.73 -1.41
CA PHE A 385 -31.79 40.09 -0.18
C PHE A 385 -32.14 41.13 0.91
N ALA A 386 -31.33 42.19 1.05
CA ALA A 386 -31.62 43.28 1.99
C ALA A 386 -32.90 44.06 1.64
N VAL A 387 -33.23 44.22 0.36
CA VAL A 387 -34.49 44.85 -0.09
C VAL A 387 -35.71 43.95 0.17
N LEU A 388 -35.58 42.64 -0.02
CA LEU A 388 -36.69 41.68 0.18
C LEU A 388 -37.03 41.41 1.66
N VAL A 389 -36.10 41.64 2.58
CA VAL A 389 -36.25 41.26 4.00
C VAL A 389 -36.79 42.39 4.90
N ASN A 390 -36.94 43.63 4.39
CA ASN A 390 -37.35 44.77 5.22
C ASN A 390 -38.47 45.64 4.60
N PRO A 391 -39.74 45.17 4.60
CA PRO A 391 -40.87 45.87 3.96
C PRO A 391 -41.50 46.99 4.83
N THR A 392 -40.84 47.48 5.89
CA THR A 392 -41.46 48.31 6.94
C THR A 392 -40.88 49.72 7.11
N GLN A 393 -40.61 50.42 6.01
CA GLN A 393 -40.73 51.89 5.98
C GLN A 393 -41.49 52.34 4.72
N GLY A 394 -42.70 52.87 4.93
CA GLY A 394 -43.50 53.47 3.87
C GLY A 394 -43.78 54.94 4.18
N THR A 395 -43.59 55.81 3.19
CA THR A 395 -44.35 57.05 3.04
C THR A 395 -44.31 57.48 1.58
N ALA A 396 -45.43 57.99 1.09
CA ALA A 396 -45.67 58.19 -0.35
C ALA A 396 -44.99 59.45 -0.91
N MET A 397 -44.79 59.49 -2.23
CA MET A 397 -45.37 60.57 -3.03
C MET A 397 -45.54 60.23 -4.52
N THR A 398 -46.68 60.69 -5.07
CA THR A 398 -46.98 61.09 -6.46
C THR A 398 -46.59 60.21 -7.66
N SER A 399 -47.60 59.96 -8.48
CA SER A 399 -47.52 59.57 -9.91
C SER A 399 -46.76 60.57 -10.79
N PHE A 400 -46.15 60.08 -11.86
CA PHE A 400 -46.31 60.58 -13.23
C PHE A 400 -46.09 59.42 -14.23
N ASP A 401 -46.43 59.66 -15.51
CA ASP A 401 -46.65 58.64 -16.57
C ASP A 401 -45.45 57.73 -16.91
#